data_AF-A0A8E2B302-F1
#
_entry.id   AF-A0A8E2B302-F1
#
_cell.length_a   1.000
_cell.length_b   1.000
_cell.length_c   1.000
_cell.angle_alpha   90.00
_cell.angle_beta   90.00
_cell.angle_gamma   90.00
#
_symmetry.space_group_name_H-M   'P 1'
#
loop_
_entity.id
_entity.type
_entity.pdbx_description
1 polymer ?
#
loop_
_entity_poly.entity_id
_entity_poly.type
_entity_poly.pdbx_seq_one_letter_code
_entity_poly.pdbx_strand_id
1 'polypeptide(L)'
;MGTDVAIETADVALMGEDLRHLPQAFTHARRARRIMLQNVGLSLGLITVLIPLALFGVVGLAAVVLVHELAEVVVIANGVRAGRTKSLQITGGRRQTASMSAAVGVSS
;
A
#
# COMPACT_ATOMS: atom_id res chain seq x y z
N MET A 1 -36.67 -11.84 9.54
CA MET A 1 -36.55 -10.53 8.87
C MET A 1 -35.74 -9.63 9.79
N GLY A 2 -34.41 -9.62 9.67
CA GLY A 2 -33.55 -8.88 10.61
C GLY A 2 -32.13 -9.41 10.81
N THR A 3 -31.74 -10.52 10.16
CA THR A 3 -30.38 -11.07 10.28
C THR A 3 -29.58 -10.98 8.98
N ASP A 4 -30.24 -10.72 7.86
CA ASP A 4 -29.64 -10.68 6.52
C ASP A 4 -29.09 -9.29 6.14
N VAL A 5 -29.30 -8.28 7.00
CA VAL A 5 -28.91 -6.87 6.74
C VAL A 5 -27.62 -6.49 7.47
N ALA A 6 -27.13 -7.33 8.39
CA ALA A 6 -25.89 -7.07 9.12
C ALA A 6 -24.61 -7.47 8.35
N ILE A 7 -24.73 -8.16 7.20
CA ILE A 7 -23.58 -8.71 6.46
C ILE A 7 -23.21 -7.85 5.23
N GLU A 8 -24.13 -7.02 4.71
CA GLU A 8 -23.92 -6.28 3.45
C GLU A 8 -23.09 -4.99 3.56
N THR A 9 -22.55 -4.68 4.75
CA THR A 9 -21.71 -3.48 4.97
C THR A 9 -20.33 -3.78 5.55
N ALA A 10 -19.94 -5.05 5.59
CA ALA A 10 -18.59 -5.45 5.95
C ALA A 10 -17.73 -5.66 4.67
N ASP A 11 -17.36 -4.57 3.98
CA ASP A 11 -16.30 -4.63 2.93
C ASP A 11 -14.95 -5.12 3.50
N VAL A 12 -14.83 -5.24 4.83
CA VAL A 12 -13.72 -5.88 5.52
C VAL A 12 -14.27 -6.96 6.44
N ALA A 13 -14.51 -8.16 5.90
CA ALA A 13 -14.67 -9.38 6.69
C ALA A 13 -13.32 -9.69 7.35
N LEU A 14 -13.12 -9.22 8.58
CA LEU A 14 -11.98 -9.61 9.43
C LEU A 14 -12.16 -11.07 9.88
N MET A 15 -12.01 -12.03 8.97
CA MET A 15 -11.84 -13.45 9.29
C MET A 15 -10.40 -13.64 9.80
N GLY A 16 -10.18 -13.63 11.12
CA GLY A 16 -8.85 -13.80 11.65
C GLY A 16 -8.84 -14.34 13.07
N GLU A 17 -8.41 -15.60 13.21
CA GLU A 17 -8.15 -16.32 14.46
C GLU A 17 -7.00 -15.69 15.29
N ASP A 18 -6.49 -14.51 14.90
CA ASP A 18 -5.45 -13.83 15.67
C ASP A 18 -5.46 -12.29 15.48
N LEU A 19 -6.42 -11.61 16.13
CA LEU A 19 -6.58 -10.14 16.15
C LEU A 19 -5.35 -9.37 16.69
N ARG A 20 -4.37 -10.06 17.28
CA ARG A 20 -3.15 -9.49 17.87
C ARG A 20 -2.22 -8.83 16.84
N HIS A 21 -2.37 -9.13 15.55
CA HIS A 21 -1.55 -8.56 14.47
C HIS A 21 -2.22 -7.39 13.72
N LEU A 22 -3.50 -7.11 13.98
CA LEU A 22 -4.24 -5.98 13.38
C LEU A 22 -3.59 -4.62 13.63
N PRO A 23 -3.09 -4.30 14.85
CA PRO A 23 -2.51 -2.98 15.11
C PRO A 23 -1.29 -2.70 14.22
N GLN A 24 -0.49 -3.72 13.91
CA GLN A 24 0.67 -3.58 13.02
C GLN A 24 0.24 -3.31 11.58
N ALA A 25 -0.73 -4.06 11.05
CA ALA A 25 -1.28 -3.84 9.71
C ALA A 25 -1.88 -2.43 9.54
N PHE A 26 -2.61 -1.93 10.56
CA PHE A 26 -3.17 -0.58 10.54
C PHE A 26 -2.10 0.53 10.48
N THR A 27 -0.94 0.34 11.12
CA THR A 27 0.14 1.35 11.07
C THR A 27 0.73 1.48 9.67
N HIS A 28 0.91 0.36 8.97
CA HIS A 28 1.34 0.34 7.57
C HIS A 28 0.29 0.96 6.65
N ALA A 29 -0.99 0.62 6.86
CA ALA A 29 -2.10 1.19 6.10
C ALA A 29 -2.22 2.72 6.25
N ARG A 30 -2.04 3.26 7.46
CA ARG A 30 -2.05 4.72 7.68
C ARG A 30 -0.91 5.42 6.92
N ARG A 31 0.28 4.82 6.90
CA ARG A 31 1.42 5.35 6.15
C ARG A 31 1.16 5.32 4.65
N ALA A 32 0.62 4.21 4.13
CA ALA A 32 0.23 4.09 2.73
C ALA A 32 -0.83 5.14 2.35
N ARG A 33 -1.84 5.34 3.21
CA ARG A 33 -2.87 6.36 3.03
C ARG A 33 -2.31 7.77 2.95
N ARG A 34 -1.33 8.13 3.79
CA ARG A 34 -0.69 9.45 3.74
C ARG A 34 0.00 9.69 2.39
N ILE A 35 0.65 8.67 1.85
CA ILE A 35 1.39 8.76 0.58
C ILE A 35 0.43 8.83 -0.60
N MET A 36 -0.64 8.04 -0.58
CA MET A 36 -1.74 8.14 -1.55
C MET A 36 -2.33 9.56 -1.57
N LEU A 37 -2.62 10.15 -0.40
CA LEU A 37 -3.14 11.52 -0.32
C LEU A 37 -2.14 12.57 -0.86
N GLN A 38 -0.83 12.36 -0.68
CA GLN A 38 0.19 13.22 -1.28
C GLN A 38 0.20 13.12 -2.80
N ASN A 39 0.11 11.91 -3.35
CA ASN A 39 0.05 11.69 -4.80
C ASN A 39 -1.20 12.34 -5.40
N VAL A 40 -2.37 12.11 -4.80
CA VAL A 40 -3.64 12.74 -5.23
C VAL A 40 -3.55 14.26 -5.17
N GLY A 41 -3.00 14.81 -4.08
CA GLY A 41 -2.80 16.25 -3.94
C GLY A 41 -1.87 16.83 -5.01
N LEU A 42 -0.77 16.13 -5.32
CA LEU A 42 0.18 16.53 -6.35
C LEU A 42 -0.47 16.50 -7.75
N SER A 43 -1.16 15.41 -8.09
CA SER A 43 -1.86 15.27 -9.36
C SER A 43 -2.94 16.34 -9.55
N LEU A 44 -3.72 16.60 -8.50
CA LEU A 44 -4.76 17.62 -8.55
C LEU A 44 -4.14 19.01 -8.73
N GLY A 45 -3.09 19.33 -7.98
CA GLY A 45 -2.36 20.60 -8.13
C GLY A 45 -1.80 20.78 -9.54
N LEU A 46 -1.23 19.72 -10.13
CA LEU A 46 -0.73 19.74 -11.50
C LEU A 46 -1.84 20.04 -12.51
N ILE A 47 -2.96 19.34 -12.43
CA ILE A 47 -4.11 19.54 -13.31
C ILE A 47 -4.66 20.96 -13.16
N THR A 48 -4.83 21.44 -11.93
CA THR A 48 -5.31 22.80 -11.63
C THR A 48 -4.38 23.89 -12.15
N VAL A 49 -3.08 23.64 -12.27
CA VAL A 49 -2.10 24.62 -12.79
C VAL A 49 -1.92 24.50 -14.30
N LEU A 50 -1.70 23.30 -14.83
CA LEU A 50 -1.40 23.07 -16.24
C LEU A 50 -2.59 23.36 -17.15
N ILE A 51 -3.82 23.04 -16.73
CA ILE A 51 -5.01 23.30 -17.55
C ILE A 51 -5.16 24.81 -17.83
N PRO A 52 -5.19 25.71 -16.83
CA PRO A 52 -5.25 27.14 -17.10
C PRO A 52 -4.06 27.65 -17.94
N LEU A 53 -2.84 27.23 -17.62
CA LEU A 53 -1.63 27.64 -18.37
C LEU A 53 -1.74 27.28 -19.86
N ALA A 54 -2.25 26.09 -20.17
CA ALA A 54 -2.48 25.64 -21.54
C ALA A 54 -3.62 26.42 -22.20
N LEU A 55 -4.74 26.63 -21.50
CA LEU A 55 -5.92 27.36 -22.01
C LEU A 55 -5.61 28.82 -22.35
N PHE A 56 -4.84 29.49 -21.52
CA PHE A 56 -4.42 30.88 -21.75
C PHE A 56 -3.20 30.99 -22.69
N GLY A 57 -2.65 29.86 -23.16
CA GLY A 57 -1.49 29.84 -24.05
C GLY A 57 -0.20 30.37 -23.41
N VAL A 58 -0.12 30.40 -22.08
CA VAL A 58 1.06 30.90 -21.34
C VAL A 58 2.26 29.98 -21.56
N VAL A 59 2.01 28.69 -21.73
CA VAL A 59 3.03 27.68 -21.99
C VAL A 59 2.59 26.80 -23.16
N GLY A 60 3.50 26.52 -24.09
CA GLY A 60 3.20 25.68 -25.26
C GLY A 60 2.87 24.23 -24.90
N LEU A 61 2.10 23.56 -25.77
CA LEU A 61 1.65 22.17 -25.56
C LEU A 61 2.79 21.20 -25.24
N ALA A 62 3.93 21.32 -25.94
CA ALA A 62 5.09 20.46 -25.70
C ALA A 62 5.64 20.56 -24.26
N ALA A 63 5.68 21.77 -23.72
CA ALA A 63 6.14 22.01 -22.35
C ALA A 63 5.11 21.55 -21.31
N VAL A 64 3.81 21.71 -21.60
CA VAL A 64 2.72 21.18 -20.75
C VAL A 64 2.82 19.65 -20.64
N VAL A 65 2.99 18.96 -21.77
CA VAL A 65 3.16 17.49 -21.81
C VAL A 65 4.42 17.09 -21.05
N LEU A 66 5.55 17.74 -21.29
CA LEU A 66 6.80 17.44 -20.58
C LEU A 66 6.65 17.53 -19.05
N VAL A 67 6.01 18.60 -18.55
CA VAL A 67 5.78 18.77 -17.11
C VAL A 67 4.84 17.70 -16.57
N HIS A 68 3.82 17.30 -17.34
CA HIS A 68 2.91 16.21 -16.97
C HIS A 68 3.65 14.88 -16.81
N GLU A 69 4.46 14.49 -17.81
CA GLU A 69 5.24 13.25 -17.79
C GLU A 69 6.24 13.22 -16.62
N LEU A 70 6.93 14.34 -16.35
CA LEU A 70 7.84 14.44 -15.21
C LEU A 70 7.11 14.27 -13.88
N ALA A 71 5.87 14.76 -13.77
CA ALA A 71 5.08 14.60 -12.57
C ALA A 71 4.66 13.15 -12.34
N GLU A 72 4.33 12.40 -13.40
CA GLU A 72 4.06 10.96 -13.29
C GLU A 72 5.27 10.21 -12.72
N VAL A 73 6.47 10.52 -13.21
CA VAL A 73 7.71 9.93 -12.69
C VAL A 73 7.89 10.23 -11.20
N VAL A 74 7.59 11.46 -10.75
CA VAL A 74 7.66 11.85 -9.33
C VAL A 74 6.63 11.09 -8.48
N VAL A 75 5.39 10.96 -8.97
CA VAL A 75 4.31 10.21 -8.30
C VAL A 75 4.69 8.73 -8.14
N ILE A 76 5.19 8.12 -9.21
CA ILE A 76 5.67 6.73 -9.22
C ILE A 76 6.84 6.57 -8.25
N ALA A 77 7.83 7.47 -8.29
CA ALA A 77 8.97 7.43 -7.38
C ALA A 77 8.53 7.54 -5.91
N ASN A 78 7.53 8.38 -5.60
CA ASN A 78 6.96 8.50 -4.26
C ASN A 78 6.28 7.18 -3.83
N GLY A 79 5.53 6.54 -4.73
CA GLY A 79 4.93 5.22 -4.51
C GLY A 79 5.96 4.12 -4.27
N VAL A 80 7.01 4.05 -5.09
CA VAL A 80 8.09 3.07 -4.95
C VAL A 80 8.84 3.27 -3.63
N ARG A 81 9.13 4.52 -3.25
CA ARG A 81 9.76 4.84 -1.95
C ARG A 81 8.91 4.37 -0.77
N ALA A 82 7.58 4.42 -0.89
CA ALA A 82 6.64 3.95 0.12
C ALA A 82 6.69 2.43 0.31
N GLY A 83 6.69 1.69 -0.79
CA GLY A 83 6.64 0.23 -0.83
C GLY A 83 7.89 -0.47 -0.29
N ARG A 84 9.02 0.25 -0.15
CA ARG A 84 10.26 -0.29 0.42
C ARG A 84 10.22 -0.52 1.95
N THR A 85 9.09 -0.31 2.60
CA THR A 85 8.98 -0.46 4.06
C THR A 85 8.69 -1.91 4.45
N LYS A 86 9.76 -2.66 4.75
CA LYS A 86 9.88 -4.01 5.35
C LYS A 86 8.82 -5.06 4.95
N SER A 87 9.29 -6.02 4.14
CA SER A 87 8.73 -7.37 4.09
C SER A 87 8.53 -7.88 5.52
N LEU A 88 7.27 -8.17 5.88
CA LEU A 88 6.95 -8.92 7.07
C LEU A 88 7.59 -10.30 6.89
N GLN A 89 8.74 -10.50 7.52
CA GLN A 89 9.31 -11.82 7.70
C GLN A 89 8.33 -12.62 8.57
N ILE A 90 7.43 -13.35 7.92
CA ILE A 90 6.66 -14.41 8.56
C ILE A 90 7.66 -15.51 8.91
N THR A 91 8.32 -15.37 10.05
CA THR A 91 9.15 -16.42 10.65
C THR A 91 8.22 -17.48 11.23
N GLY A 92 7.65 -18.31 10.35
CA GLY A 92 6.89 -19.50 10.70
C GLY A 92 7.73 -20.77 10.58
N GLY A 93 8.07 -21.39 11.71
CA GLY A 93 7.91 -22.84 11.85
C GLY A 93 9.07 -23.81 11.54
N ARG A 94 10.29 -23.40 11.17
CA ARG A 94 11.36 -24.39 10.84
C ARG A 94 12.13 -24.98 12.05
N ARG A 95 11.72 -24.76 13.30
CA ARG A 95 12.44 -25.28 14.49
C ARG A 95 11.89 -26.56 15.11
N GLN A 96 10.74 -27.08 14.67
CA GLN A 96 10.17 -28.32 15.28
C GLN A 96 10.60 -29.62 14.58
N THR A 97 10.99 -29.59 13.30
CA THR A 97 11.43 -30.82 12.60
C THR A 97 12.82 -31.30 13.02
N ALA A 98 13.67 -30.40 13.55
CA ALA A 98 15.02 -30.75 13.99
C ALA A 98 15.04 -31.48 15.35
N SER A 99 14.10 -31.19 16.26
CA SER A 99 14.06 -31.87 17.57
C SER A 99 13.42 -33.26 17.49
N MET A 100 12.54 -33.53 16.52
CA MET A 100 12.00 -34.89 16.31
C MET A 100 13.02 -35.82 15.66
N SER A 101 13.86 -35.35 14.72
CA SER A 101 14.90 -36.18 14.11
C SER A 101 16.02 -36.55 15.09
N ALA A 102 16.32 -35.68 16.06
CA ALA A 102 17.33 -35.96 17.09
C ALA A 102 16.83 -36.95 18.16
N ALA A 103 15.51 -37.00 18.41
CA ALA A 103 14.90 -37.95 19.34
C ALA A 103 14.76 -39.37 18.75
N VAL A 104 14.64 -39.50 17.42
CA VAL A 104 14.48 -40.80 16.74
C VAL A 104 15.83 -41.50 16.46
N GLY A 105 16.94 -40.75 16.39
CA GLY A 105 18.28 -41.29 16.08
C GLY A 105 19.07 -41.88 17.26
N VAL A 106 18.50 -41.96 18.48
CA VAL A 106 19.18 -42.41 19.71
C VAL A 106 18.71 -43.81 20.17
N SER A 107 18.00 -44.56 19.32
CA SER A 107 17.51 -45.91 19.66
C SER A 107 17.85 -46.98 18.62
N SER A 108 19.04 -46.95 18.04
CA SER A 108 19.55 -48.04 17.19
C SER A 108 21.02 -48.32 17.47
#